data_AF-A0A060BTS8-F1
#
_entry.id   AF-A0A060BTS8-F1
#
_cell.length_a   1.000
_cell.length_b   1.000
_cell.length_c   1.000
_cell.angle_alpha   90.00
_cell.angle_beta   90.00
_cell.angle_gamma   90.00
#
_symmetry.space_group_name_H-M   'P 1'
#
loop_
_entity.id
_entity.type
_entity.pdbx_description
1 polymer ?
#
loop_
_entity_poly.entity_id
_entity_poly.type
_entity_poly.pdbx_seq_one_letter_code
_entity_poly.pdbx_strand_id
1 'polypeptide(L)'
;ARRLDVHVVLAPGVNIVRDPRLGRAFEYYSEDPLISGEFGAAFVAGLQGEGVGACVKHFAANSNENYRFVGDSVVDERALNEIYLRAFERIVKQAAPAAVMSAYNKLNGTFCSEHEGAPDWRAA
;
A
#
# COMPACT_ATOMS: atom_id res chain seq x y z
N ALA A 1 0.41 3.42 20.32
CA ALA A 1 0.20 4.69 19.61
C ALA A 1 -0.56 5.70 20.46
N ARG A 2 -1.85 5.48 20.77
CA ARG A 2 -2.67 6.40 21.59
C ARG A 2 -2.01 6.85 22.91
N ARG A 3 -1.51 5.90 23.71
CA ARG A 3 -0.82 6.21 25.00
C ARG A 3 0.47 7.03 24.85
N LEU A 4 1.03 7.09 23.64
CA LEU A 4 2.25 7.83 23.30
C LEU A 4 1.94 9.10 22.48
N ASP A 5 0.67 9.51 22.42
CA ASP A 5 0.21 10.68 21.67
C ASP A 5 0.52 10.65 20.15
N VAL A 6 0.63 9.44 19.60
CA VAL A 6 0.79 9.23 18.15
C VAL A 6 -0.59 9.20 17.49
N HIS A 7 -0.83 10.15 16.59
CA HIS A 7 -2.10 10.34 15.88
C HIS A 7 -2.26 9.41 14.67
N VAL A 8 -1.17 9.10 13.97
CA VAL A 8 -1.15 8.22 12.80
C VAL A 8 0.02 7.26 12.89
N VAL A 9 -0.23 5.97 12.71
CA VAL A 9 0.83 4.96 12.56
C VAL A 9 1.10 4.73 11.08
N LEU A 10 2.38 4.74 10.70
CA LEU A 10 2.84 4.46 9.34
C LEU A 10 2.79 2.96 9.03
N ALA A 11 1.61 2.36 9.12
CA ALA A 11 1.31 0.95 8.90
C ALA A 11 -0.15 0.79 8.44
N PRO A 12 -0.49 -0.31 7.74
CA PRO A 12 0.36 -1.46 7.38
C PRO A 12 1.11 -1.30 6.06
N GLY A 13 2.19 -2.08 5.90
CA GLY A 13 2.83 -2.32 4.61
C GLY A 13 2.10 -3.42 3.83
N VAL A 14 1.67 -3.13 2.61
CA VAL A 14 0.81 -4.04 1.81
C VAL A 14 1.28 -4.22 0.37
N ASN A 15 2.53 -3.88 0.07
CA ASN A 15 3.10 -4.17 -1.24
C ASN A 15 3.16 -5.69 -1.46
N ILE A 16 2.97 -6.10 -2.71
CA ILE A 16 3.03 -7.50 -3.12
C ILE A 16 4.47 -8.01 -2.99
N VAL A 17 4.64 -9.16 -2.35
CA VAL A 17 5.92 -9.89 -2.31
C VAL A 17 6.16 -10.53 -3.67
N ARG A 18 6.51 -9.71 -4.66
CA ARG A 18 6.72 -10.14 -6.05
C ARG A 18 7.88 -11.13 -6.19
N ASP A 19 8.94 -10.92 -5.43
CA ASP A 19 10.17 -11.72 -5.45
C ASP A 19 10.60 -11.98 -4.00
N PRO A 20 10.96 -13.22 -3.64
CA PRO A 20 11.35 -13.56 -2.28
C PRO A 20 12.61 -12.83 -1.77
N ARG A 21 13.40 -12.22 -2.68
CA ARG A 21 14.58 -11.42 -2.33
C ARG A 21 14.26 -9.98 -1.99
N LEU A 22 12.99 -9.58 -2.01
CA LEU A 22 12.56 -8.25 -1.57
C LEU A 22 12.98 -8.02 -0.11
N GLY A 23 13.90 -7.08 0.12
CA GLY A 23 14.46 -6.80 1.45
C GLY A 23 13.44 -6.34 2.50
N ARG A 24 12.23 -5.97 2.08
CA ARG A 24 11.10 -5.59 2.95
C ARG A 24 9.95 -6.60 2.94
N ALA A 25 10.14 -7.80 2.39
CA ALA A 25 9.11 -8.83 2.39
C ALA A 25 8.61 -9.16 3.81
N PHE A 26 9.49 -9.05 4.82
CA PHE A 26 9.16 -9.30 6.23
C PHE A 26 8.10 -8.36 6.81
N GLU A 27 7.88 -7.18 6.23
CA GLU A 27 6.87 -6.20 6.67
C GLU A 27 5.63 -6.16 5.76
N TYR A 28 5.57 -7.03 4.76
CA TYR A 28 4.43 -7.21 3.84
C TYR A 28 3.75 -8.55 4.10
N TYR A 29 2.49 -8.66 3.68
CA TYR A 29 1.66 -9.82 4.02
C TYR A 29 1.85 -11.02 3.10
N SER A 30 1.76 -10.83 1.78
CA SER A 30 1.71 -11.95 0.83
C SER A 30 2.12 -11.54 -0.58
N GLU A 31 2.39 -12.54 -1.42
CA GLU A 31 2.40 -12.41 -2.88
C GLU A 31 0.98 -12.32 -3.47
N ASP A 32 -0.05 -12.70 -2.69
CA ASP A 32 -1.45 -12.67 -3.11
C ASP A 32 -2.17 -11.38 -2.66
N PRO A 33 -2.88 -10.69 -3.58
CA PRO A 33 -3.55 -9.42 -3.29
C PRO A 33 -4.82 -9.55 -2.45
N LEU A 34 -5.51 -10.70 -2.48
CA LEU A 34 -6.67 -10.95 -1.63
C LEU A 34 -6.19 -11.06 -0.17
N ILE A 35 -5.21 -11.91 0.10
CA ILE A 35 -4.60 -12.07 1.43
C ILE A 35 -4.10 -10.72 1.93
N SER A 36 -3.29 -10.01 1.13
CA SER A 36 -2.72 -8.72 1.54
C SER A 36 -3.80 -7.67 1.82
N GLY A 37 -4.88 -7.67 1.04
CA GLY A 37 -6.03 -6.78 1.23
C GLY A 37 -6.81 -7.08 2.51
N GLU A 38 -7.17 -8.34 2.76
CA GLU A 38 -7.98 -8.73 3.93
C GLU A 38 -7.20 -8.52 5.25
N PHE A 39 -5.93 -8.91 5.31
CA PHE A 39 -5.09 -8.65 6.49
C PHE A 39 -4.84 -7.15 6.69
N GLY A 40 -4.60 -6.41 5.61
CA GLY A 40 -4.44 -4.96 5.68
C GLY A 40 -5.71 -4.25 6.16
N ALA A 41 -6.88 -4.66 5.70
CA ALA A 41 -8.16 -4.06 6.07
C ALA A 41 -8.48 -4.32 7.55
N ALA A 42 -8.26 -5.56 8.02
CA ALA A 42 -8.41 -5.92 9.42
C ALA A 42 -7.46 -5.12 10.32
N PHE A 43 -6.19 -4.93 9.91
CA PHE A 43 -5.24 -4.11 10.65
C PHE A 43 -5.68 -2.66 10.74
N VAL A 44 -6.09 -2.06 9.62
CA VAL A 44 -6.56 -0.67 9.56
C VAL A 44 -7.79 -0.49 10.44
N ALA A 45 -8.79 -1.36 10.33
CA ALA A 45 -10.02 -1.30 11.13
C ALA A 45 -9.71 -1.41 12.63
N GLY A 46 -8.85 -2.34 13.03
CA GLY A 46 -8.45 -2.52 14.43
C GLY A 46 -7.70 -1.31 15.00
N LEU A 47 -6.75 -0.75 14.25
CA LEU A 47 -5.99 0.43 14.70
C LEU A 47 -6.88 1.67 14.82
N GLN A 48 -7.74 1.91 13.82
CA GLN A 48 -8.62 3.07 13.78
C GLN A 48 -9.77 2.96 14.79
N GLY A 49 -10.23 1.75 15.13
CA GLY A 49 -11.17 1.51 16.22
C GLY A 49 -10.65 1.95 17.58
N GLU A 50 -9.32 2.01 17.77
CA GLU A 50 -8.68 2.54 18.98
C GLU A 50 -8.48 4.07 18.96
N GLY A 51 -8.97 4.77 17.93
CA GLY A 51 -8.88 6.22 17.78
C GLY A 51 -7.53 6.71 17.24
N VAL A 52 -6.79 5.86 16.50
CA VAL A 52 -5.50 6.20 15.89
C VAL A 52 -5.57 5.95 14.38
N GLY A 53 -5.16 6.92 13.57
CA GLY A 53 -5.15 6.78 12.11
C GLY A 53 -4.17 5.72 11.61
N ALA A 54 -4.57 4.98 10.58
CA ALA A 54 -3.67 4.10 9.84
C ALA A 54 -3.17 4.80 8.57
N CYS A 55 -1.94 4.49 8.16
CA CYS A 55 -1.36 4.97 6.92
C CYS A 55 -0.85 3.77 6.10
N VAL A 56 -1.68 3.35 5.14
CA VAL A 56 -1.41 2.18 4.29
C VAL A 56 -0.31 2.53 3.29
N LYS A 57 0.67 1.63 3.12
CA LYS A 57 1.88 1.93 2.33
C LYS A 57 2.43 0.70 1.59
N HIS A 58 3.21 0.86 0.53
CA HIS A 58 3.59 2.08 -0.18
C HIS A 58 2.92 2.08 -1.55
N PHE A 59 2.15 3.11 -1.85
CA PHE A 59 1.29 3.19 -3.02
C PHE A 59 2.04 3.74 -4.24
N ALA A 60 2.39 2.96 -5.27
CA ALA A 60 2.18 1.52 -5.43
C ALA A 60 3.40 0.86 -6.12
N ALA A 61 3.34 -0.47 -6.28
CA ALA A 61 4.37 -1.27 -6.98
C ALA A 61 5.81 -1.14 -6.42
N ASN A 62 5.97 -0.76 -5.15
CA ASN A 62 7.27 -0.75 -4.46
C ASN A 62 7.68 -2.17 -4.01
N SER A 63 8.09 -3.00 -4.97
CA SER A 63 8.39 -4.43 -4.73
C SER A 63 9.87 -4.77 -4.89
N ASN A 64 10.76 -3.76 -4.84
CA ASN A 64 12.21 -3.94 -4.85
C ASN A 64 12.88 -2.80 -4.09
N GLU A 65 13.83 -3.13 -3.20
CA GLU A 65 14.58 -2.11 -2.46
C GLU A 65 15.71 -1.50 -3.28
N ASN A 66 16.31 -2.28 -4.18
CA ASN A 66 17.36 -1.78 -5.05
C ASN A 66 16.79 -0.71 -5.96
N TYR A 67 17.43 0.46 -5.95
CA TYR A 67 17.03 1.63 -6.72
C TYR A 67 15.62 2.16 -6.42
N ARG A 68 15.00 1.84 -5.28
CA ARG A 68 13.61 2.25 -4.97
C ARG A 68 13.33 3.77 -5.09
N PHE A 69 14.36 4.61 -4.96
CA PHE A 69 14.25 6.07 -5.07
C PHE A 69 14.37 6.62 -6.50
N VAL A 70 14.78 5.79 -7.47
CA VAL A 70 15.10 6.23 -8.84
C VAL A 70 14.60 5.28 -9.92
N GLY A 71 14.29 4.03 -9.55
CA GLY A 71 13.86 2.97 -10.46
C GLY A 71 12.43 3.17 -10.92
N ASP A 72 12.14 2.56 -12.07
CA ASP A 72 10.82 2.56 -12.69
C ASP A 72 10.21 1.17 -12.70
N SER A 73 9.07 1.04 -12.03
CA SER A 73 8.23 -0.14 -12.07
C SER A 73 7.38 -0.07 -13.34
N VAL A 74 7.82 -0.78 -14.38
CA VAL A 74 7.07 -0.92 -15.63
C VAL A 74 6.08 -2.08 -15.49
N VAL A 75 4.80 -1.76 -15.46
CA VAL A 75 3.71 -2.70 -15.18
C VAL A 75 2.56 -2.45 -16.15
N ASP A 76 2.06 -3.50 -16.81
CA ASP A 76 0.88 -3.40 -17.65
C ASP A 76 -0.38 -3.11 -16.81
N GLU A 77 -1.39 -2.52 -17.43
CA GLU A 77 -2.61 -2.08 -16.76
C GLU A 77 -3.32 -3.23 -16.03
N ARG A 78 -3.33 -4.43 -16.63
CA ARG A 78 -4.01 -5.58 -16.04
C ARG A 78 -3.31 -6.03 -14.76
N ALA A 79 -1.99 -6.23 -14.81
CA ALA A 79 -1.21 -6.59 -13.63
C ALA A 79 -1.28 -5.50 -12.55
N LEU A 80 -1.25 -4.22 -12.95
CA LEU A 80 -1.38 -3.11 -12.01
C LEU A 80 -2.71 -3.19 -11.25
N ASN A 81 -3.84 -3.36 -11.94
CA ASN A 81 -5.16 -3.40 -11.32
C ASN A 81 -5.46 -4.72 -10.59
N GLU A 82 -5.10 -5.87 -11.15
CA GLU A 82 -5.43 -7.19 -10.57
C GLU A 82 -4.51 -7.57 -9.41
N ILE A 83 -3.26 -7.08 -9.38
CA ILE A 83 -2.24 -7.48 -8.40
C ILE A 83 -1.84 -6.32 -7.48
N TYR A 84 -1.22 -5.27 -8.03
CA TYR A 84 -0.53 -4.27 -7.19
C TYR A 84 -1.47 -3.27 -6.52
N LEU A 85 -2.54 -2.88 -7.19
CA LEU A 85 -3.54 -1.95 -6.65
C LEU A 85 -4.65 -2.67 -5.87
N ARG A 86 -4.85 -3.97 -6.14
CA ARG A 86 -6.00 -4.71 -5.63
C ARG A 86 -6.05 -4.80 -4.11
N ALA A 87 -4.90 -4.92 -3.45
CA ALA A 87 -4.83 -4.88 -1.98
C ALA A 87 -5.23 -3.50 -1.44
N PHE A 88 -4.72 -2.42 -2.03
CA PHE A 88 -5.07 -1.05 -1.62
C PHE A 88 -6.56 -0.75 -1.86
N GLU A 89 -7.12 -1.17 -3.00
CA GLU A 89 -8.54 -1.02 -3.31
C GLU A 89 -9.41 -1.65 -2.21
N ARG A 90 -9.12 -2.91 -1.85
CA ARG A 90 -9.87 -3.62 -0.79
C ARG A 90 -9.79 -2.87 0.54
N ILE A 91 -8.61 -2.45 0.95
CA ILE A 91 -8.41 -1.76 2.22
C ILE A 91 -9.15 -0.41 2.24
N VAL A 92 -9.10 0.34 1.14
CA VAL A 92 -9.79 1.62 1.01
C VAL A 92 -11.31 1.44 1.09
N LYS A 93 -11.86 0.45 0.39
CA LYS A 93 -13.31 0.15 0.38
C LYS A 93 -13.81 -0.39 1.72
N GLN A 94 -13.06 -1.28 2.35
CA GLN A 94 -13.52 -2.00 3.55
C GLN A 94 -13.22 -1.26 4.86
N ALA A 95 -12.11 -0.52 4.94
CA ALA A 95 -11.60 0.01 6.21
C ALA A 95 -11.31 1.52 6.20
N ALA A 96 -11.38 2.19 5.05
CA ALA A 96 -11.19 3.63 4.89
C ALA A 96 -10.00 4.18 5.71
N PRO A 97 -8.75 3.86 5.32
CA PRO A 97 -7.58 4.31 6.05
C PRO A 97 -7.51 5.84 6.09
N ALA A 98 -7.02 6.38 7.20
CA ALA A 98 -6.87 7.82 7.42
C ALA A 98 -5.88 8.45 6.44
N ALA A 99 -4.85 7.70 6.03
CA ALA A 99 -3.88 8.14 5.05
C ALA A 99 -3.40 6.99 4.15
N VAL A 100 -2.83 7.35 3.01
CA VAL A 100 -2.07 6.47 2.11
C VAL A 100 -0.71 7.13 1.87
N MET A 101 0.36 6.36 1.99
CA MET A 101 1.72 6.84 1.69
C MET A 101 2.11 6.42 0.29
N SER A 102 2.49 7.39 -0.54
CA SER A 102 3.04 7.11 -1.87
C SER A 102 4.37 6.36 -1.78
N ALA A 103 4.63 5.53 -2.79
CA ALA A 103 5.90 4.86 -2.97
C ALA A 103 6.99 5.81 -3.49
N TYR A 104 8.24 5.38 -3.32
CA TYR A 104 9.39 6.14 -3.81
C TYR A 104 9.63 5.94 -5.32
N ASN A 105 9.31 4.79 -5.87
CA ASN A 105 9.63 4.46 -7.26
C ASN A 105 8.79 5.27 -8.25
N LYS A 106 9.25 5.29 -9.50
CA LYS A 106 8.38 5.60 -10.63
C LYS A 106 7.48 4.41 -10.92
N LEU A 107 6.27 4.70 -11.40
CA LEU A 107 5.34 3.74 -11.95
C LEU A 107 5.04 4.19 -13.37
N ASN A 108 5.47 3.38 -14.35
CA ASN A 108 5.33 3.68 -15.77
C ASN A 108 5.82 5.10 -16.14
N GLY A 109 7.01 5.48 -15.66
CA GLY A 109 7.70 6.72 -16.03
C GLY A 109 7.50 7.92 -15.09
N THR A 110 6.49 7.91 -14.22
CA THR A 110 6.15 9.02 -13.30
C THR A 110 6.33 8.59 -11.85
N PHE A 111 6.90 9.44 -10.99
CA PHE A 111 7.01 9.13 -9.56
C PHE A 111 5.65 8.93 -8.93
N CYS A 112 5.49 7.93 -8.05
CA CYS A 112 4.20 7.68 -7.41
C CYS A 112 3.68 8.88 -6.59
N SER A 113 4.57 9.76 -6.09
CA SER A 113 4.19 11.01 -5.42
C SER A 113 3.73 12.13 -6.36
N GLU A 114 3.99 12.00 -7.66
CA GLU A 114 3.67 12.98 -8.71
C GLU A 114 2.56 12.47 -9.64
N HIS A 115 2.05 11.26 -9.41
CA HIS A 115 1.00 10.69 -10.24
C HIS A 115 -0.32 11.42 -9.98
N GLU A 116 -0.87 12.04 -11.01
CA GLU A 116 -2.18 12.68 -10.96
C GLU A 116 -3.30 11.63 -11.07
N GLY A 117 -4.39 11.82 -10.32
CA GLY A 117 -5.56 10.93 -10.36
C GLY A 117 -5.32 9.58 -9.69
N ALA A 118 -5.53 9.50 -8.37
CA ALA A 118 -5.70 8.21 -7.71
C ALA A 118 -7.06 7.60 -8.12
N PRO A 119 -7.17 6.27 -8.27
CA PRO A 119 -8.46 5.65 -8.49
C PRO A 119 -9.45 6.01 -7.37
N ASP A 120 -10.63 6.52 -7.74
CA ASP A 120 -11.69 6.79 -6.77
C ASP A 120 -12.46 5.51 -6.43
N TRP A 121 -11.88 4.75 -5.51
CA TRP A 121 -12.50 3.53 -4.99
C TRP A 121 -13.57 3.78 -3.94
N ARG A 122 -13.75 5.02 -3.47
CA ARG A 122 -14.79 5.34 -2.48
C ARG A 122 -16.13 5.63 -3.15
N ALA A 123 -16.13 6.01 -4.42
CA ALA A 123 -17.33 6.26 -5.22
C ALA A 123 -17.96 5.02 -5.88
N ALA A 124 -17.32 3.84 -5.80
CA ALA A 124 -17.72 2.60 -6.47
C ALA A 124 -17.90 1.43 -5.50
#